data_AF-A0A7K6FHH9-F1
#
_entry.id   AF-A0A7K6FHH9-F1
#
_cell.length_a   1.000
_cell.length_b   1.000
_cell.length_c   1.000
_cell.angle_alpha   90.00
_cell.angle_beta   90.00
_cell.angle_gamma   90.00
#
_symmetry.space_group_name_H-M   'P 1'
#
loop_
_entity.id
_entity.type
_entity.pdbx_description
1 polymer ?
#
loop_
_entity_poly.entity_id
_entity_poly.type
_entity_poly.pdbx_seq_one_letter_code
_entity_poly.pdbx_strand_id
1 'polypeptide(L)'
;RGISSHQRPKRPLTAYLRFVVANRPAFRDKNPEASNLELIKKLAGAWKELPASQKQVYEEATKTDLKRYGEQMAAYKAQLTPAQAAALREERRKQLEKRRSVKAKRELNLLGKPKRARSGFNIFLSENFQETEGISPVAKLKKLFDTWKRMSTSQKQPYLQLAEDDKVRYENEMKSWEAKMIELGREDLVRSNKQRLKKKPAESAKQAETAKASSRGNKAKLKKSEE
;
A
#
# COMPACT_ATOMS: atom_id res chain seq x y z
N ARG A 1 22.22 -24.74 5.91
CA ARG A 1 20.91 -24.57 5.22
C ARG A 1 20.04 -23.67 6.09
N GLY A 2 19.53 -22.55 5.57
CA GLY A 2 18.79 -21.55 6.36
C GLY A 2 17.40 -22.04 6.76
N ILE A 3 17.05 -21.87 8.04
CA ILE A 3 15.71 -22.19 8.56
C ILE A 3 14.73 -21.14 8.02
N SER A 4 13.89 -21.55 7.07
CA SER A 4 12.83 -20.72 6.48
C SER A 4 11.58 -20.73 7.37
N SER A 5 10.76 -19.68 7.30
CA SER A 5 9.44 -19.62 7.97
C SER A 5 8.52 -20.82 7.65
N HIS A 6 8.83 -21.58 6.60
CA HIS A 6 8.17 -22.83 6.21
C HIS A 6 8.44 -24.02 7.17
N GLN A 7 9.55 -24.03 7.90
CA GLN A 7 9.89 -25.10 8.85
C GLN A 7 9.21 -24.94 10.21
N ARG A 8 8.60 -23.78 10.46
CA ARG A 8 7.86 -23.53 11.69
C ARG A 8 6.56 -24.34 11.69
N PRO A 9 6.28 -25.14 12.73
CA PRO A 9 5.00 -25.82 12.86
C PRO A 9 3.81 -24.86 12.73
N LYS A 10 2.79 -25.27 11.98
CA LYS A 10 1.57 -24.47 11.78
C LYS A 10 0.57 -24.78 12.88
N ARG A 11 -0.20 -23.77 13.30
CA ARG A 11 -1.29 -23.98 14.25
C ARG A 11 -2.30 -24.98 13.66
N PRO A 12 -2.80 -25.94 14.45
CA PRO A 12 -3.78 -26.91 13.98
C PRO A 12 -5.13 -26.23 13.71
N LEU A 13 -5.96 -26.89 12.91
CA LEU A 13 -7.32 -26.43 12.63
C LEU A 13 -8.18 -26.51 13.89
N THR A 14 -9.08 -25.53 14.04
CA THR A 14 -10.13 -25.53 15.06
C THR A 14 -11.20 -26.57 14.72
N ALA A 15 -12.03 -26.94 15.70
CA ALA A 15 -13.10 -27.94 15.52
C ALA A 15 -14.01 -27.62 14.32
N TYR A 16 -14.48 -26.37 14.22
CA TYR A 16 -15.27 -25.92 13.07
C TYR A 16 -14.50 -26.01 11.75
N LEU A 17 -13.23 -25.59 11.69
CA LEU A 17 -12.47 -25.65 10.44
C LEU A 17 -12.17 -27.09 10.03
N ARG A 18 -12.01 -28.01 10.97
CA ARG A 18 -11.94 -29.45 10.67
C ARG A 18 -13.22 -29.96 10.06
N PHE A 19 -14.36 -29.63 10.68
CA PHE A 19 -15.68 -29.97 10.14
C PHE A 19 -15.83 -29.42 8.71
N VAL A 20 -15.47 -28.16 8.48
CA VAL A 20 -15.51 -27.55 7.14
C VAL A 20 -14.63 -28.32 6.16
N VAL A 21 -13.37 -28.61 6.50
CA VAL A 21 -12.45 -29.34 5.60
C VAL A 21 -12.98 -30.75 5.28
N ALA A 22 -13.51 -31.47 6.27
CA ALA A 22 -14.04 -32.82 6.09
C ALA A 22 -15.33 -32.86 5.25
N ASN A 23 -16.23 -31.88 5.45
CA ASN A 23 -17.55 -31.89 4.83
C ASN A 23 -17.63 -31.08 3.54
N ARG A 24 -16.66 -30.20 3.26
CA ARG A 24 -16.66 -29.35 2.06
C ARG A 24 -16.76 -30.14 0.74
N PRO A 25 -16.08 -31.29 0.53
CA PRO A 25 -16.25 -32.08 -0.70
C PRO A 25 -17.69 -32.54 -0.89
N ALA A 26 -18.29 -33.20 0.12
CA ALA A 26 -19.67 -33.68 0.04
C ALA A 26 -20.69 -32.53 -0.18
N PHE A 27 -20.45 -31.37 0.43
CA PHE A 27 -21.29 -30.19 0.19
C PHE A 27 -21.10 -29.63 -1.23
N ARG A 28 -19.88 -29.69 -1.79
CA ARG A 28 -19.57 -29.27 -3.15
C ARG A 28 -20.25 -30.19 -4.17
N ASP A 29 -20.23 -31.49 -3.94
CA ASP A 29 -20.86 -32.46 -4.84
C ASP A 29 -22.38 -32.29 -4.89
N LYS A 30 -22.99 -31.98 -3.74
CA LYS A 30 -24.43 -31.65 -3.65
C LYS A 30 -24.78 -30.26 -4.18
N ASN A 31 -23.79 -29.38 -4.34
CA ASN A 31 -23.98 -28.01 -4.80
C ASN A 31 -22.88 -27.60 -5.79
N PRO A 32 -22.80 -28.22 -6.99
CA PRO A 32 -21.70 -28.00 -7.92
C PRO A 32 -21.57 -26.53 -8.33
N GLU A 33 -22.72 -25.90 -8.61
CA GLU A 33 -22.85 -24.51 -9.05
C GLU A 33 -22.68 -23.46 -7.94
N ALA A 34 -22.73 -23.87 -6.66
CA ALA A 34 -22.69 -22.91 -5.56
C ALA A 34 -21.33 -22.23 -5.47
N SER A 35 -21.32 -20.92 -5.22
CA SER A 35 -20.06 -20.22 -4.97
C SER A 35 -19.39 -20.76 -3.69
N ASN A 36 -18.06 -20.62 -3.58
CA ASN A 36 -17.36 -21.01 -2.34
C ASN A 36 -17.92 -20.27 -1.11
N LEU A 37 -18.40 -19.04 -1.26
CA LEU A 37 -18.97 -18.27 -0.15
C LEU A 37 -20.29 -18.88 0.32
N GLU A 38 -21.17 -19.25 -0.62
CA GLU A 38 -22.44 -19.94 -0.31
C GLU A 38 -22.20 -21.30 0.35
N LEU A 39 -21.20 -22.04 -0.15
CA LEU A 39 -20.83 -23.33 0.41
C LEU A 39 -20.40 -23.21 1.89
N ILE A 40 -19.55 -22.23 2.19
CA ILE A 40 -19.10 -21.96 3.56
C ILE A 40 -20.27 -21.48 4.44
N LYS A 41 -21.21 -20.68 3.91
CA LYS A 41 -22.43 -20.30 4.65
C LYS A 41 -23.30 -21.52 4.98
N LYS A 42 -23.49 -22.44 4.03
CA LYS A 42 -24.23 -23.70 4.25
C LYS A 42 -23.54 -24.59 5.31
N LEU A 43 -22.23 -24.74 5.23
CA LEU A 43 -21.43 -25.46 6.24
C LEU A 43 -21.49 -24.80 7.62
N ALA A 44 -21.49 -23.46 7.69
CA ALA A 44 -21.64 -22.74 8.94
C ALA A 44 -23.02 -23.00 9.58
N GLY A 45 -24.07 -23.08 8.77
CA GLY A 45 -25.41 -23.49 9.22
C GLY A 45 -25.43 -24.91 9.76
N ALA A 46 -24.92 -25.87 8.98
CA ALA A 46 -24.84 -27.27 9.38
C ALA A 46 -24.03 -27.47 10.68
N TRP A 47 -22.94 -26.72 10.87
CA TRP A 47 -22.19 -26.74 12.12
C TRP A 47 -23.00 -26.22 13.31
N LYS A 48 -23.83 -25.18 13.14
CA LYS A 48 -24.68 -24.69 14.23
C LYS A 48 -25.69 -25.73 14.67
N GLU A 49 -26.31 -26.41 13.72
CA GLU A 49 -27.31 -27.47 13.93
C GLU A 49 -26.71 -28.79 14.44
N LEU A 50 -25.41 -29.00 14.24
CA LEU A 50 -24.73 -30.23 14.65
C LEU A 50 -24.89 -30.50 16.16
N PRO A 51 -25.27 -31.72 16.59
CA PRO A 51 -25.40 -32.07 18.00
C PRO A 51 -24.08 -31.89 18.77
N ALA A 52 -24.18 -31.60 20.06
CA ALA A 52 -23.01 -31.41 20.93
C ALA A 52 -22.08 -32.64 20.93
N SER A 53 -22.64 -33.85 20.93
CA SER A 53 -21.87 -35.10 20.87
C SER A 53 -21.01 -35.22 19.60
N GLN A 54 -21.54 -34.81 18.45
CA GLN A 54 -20.78 -34.83 17.19
C GLN A 54 -19.77 -33.69 17.11
N LYS A 55 -20.11 -32.50 17.64
CA LYS A 55 -19.15 -31.39 17.79
C LYS A 55 -17.97 -31.79 18.67
N GLN A 56 -18.22 -32.53 19.75
CA GLN A 56 -17.22 -32.96 20.72
C GLN A 56 -16.11 -33.79 20.08
N VAL A 57 -16.41 -34.65 19.11
CA VAL A 57 -15.40 -35.41 18.35
C VAL A 57 -14.39 -34.49 17.68
N TYR A 58 -14.85 -33.40 17.05
CA TYR A 58 -13.96 -32.41 16.41
C TYR A 58 -13.19 -31.57 17.44
N GLU A 59 -13.79 -31.28 18.59
CA GLU A 59 -13.14 -30.56 19.69
C GLU A 59 -12.02 -31.39 20.32
N GLU A 60 -12.26 -32.66 20.59
CA GLU A 60 -11.26 -33.60 21.12
C GLU A 60 -10.11 -33.77 20.13
N ALA A 61 -10.40 -33.98 18.85
CA ALA A 61 -9.36 -34.01 17.81
C ALA A 61 -8.54 -32.71 17.76
N THR A 62 -9.18 -31.56 17.97
CA THR A 62 -8.50 -30.26 18.04
C THR A 62 -7.61 -30.15 19.28
N LYS A 63 -8.08 -30.62 20.45
CA LYS A 63 -7.31 -30.64 21.70
C LYS A 63 -6.05 -31.50 21.55
N THR A 64 -6.19 -32.69 20.97
CA THR A 64 -5.05 -33.59 20.70
C THR A 64 -4.03 -32.95 19.78
N ASP A 65 -4.47 -32.36 18.66
CA ASP A 65 -3.55 -31.72 17.73
C ASP A 65 -2.93 -30.43 18.29
N LEU A 66 -3.60 -29.71 19.19
CA LEU A 66 -3.02 -28.59 19.92
C LEU A 66 -1.89 -29.03 20.86
N LYS A 67 -2.05 -30.17 21.55
CA LYS A 67 -0.97 -30.76 22.36
C LYS A 67 0.24 -31.11 21.49
N ARG A 68 0.01 -31.86 20.40
CA ARG A 68 1.06 -32.22 19.42
C ARG A 68 1.75 -30.99 18.84
N TYR A 69 1.00 -29.95 18.49
CA TYR A 69 1.55 -28.68 18.01
C TYR A 69 2.43 -27.99 19.06
N GLY A 70 2.02 -28.05 20.34
CA GLY A 70 2.80 -27.53 21.46
C GLY A 70 4.18 -28.18 21.55
N GLU A 71 4.21 -29.52 21.52
CA GLU A 71 5.45 -30.32 21.52
C GLU A 71 6.32 -30.01 20.30
N GLN A 72 5.75 -30.00 19.09
CA GLN A 72 6.46 -29.66 17.86
C GLN A 72 7.04 -28.25 17.89
N MET A 73 6.30 -27.28 18.42
CA MET A 73 6.77 -25.90 18.56
C MET A 73 7.87 -25.77 19.62
N ALA A 74 7.80 -26.54 20.70
CA ALA A 74 8.85 -26.57 21.73
C ALA A 74 10.15 -27.15 21.15
N ALA A 75 10.07 -28.30 20.47
CA ALA A 75 11.20 -28.90 19.77
C ALA A 75 11.78 -27.96 18.69
N TYR A 76 10.92 -27.35 17.88
CA TYR A 76 11.35 -26.37 16.87
C TYR A 76 12.09 -25.19 17.50
N LYS A 77 11.59 -24.62 18.61
CA LYS A 77 12.25 -23.51 19.29
C LYS A 77 13.59 -23.92 19.90
N ALA A 78 13.68 -25.12 20.47
CA ALA A 78 14.92 -25.64 21.05
C ALA A 78 16.02 -25.86 20.00
N GLN A 79 15.66 -26.17 18.76
CA GLN A 79 16.60 -26.32 17.65
C GLN A 79 17.13 -24.99 17.08
N LEU A 80 16.53 -23.85 17.43
CA LEU A 80 16.93 -22.55 16.88
C LEU A 80 18.14 -21.97 17.59
N THR A 81 19.12 -21.53 16.80
CA THR A 81 20.17 -20.64 17.30
C THR A 81 19.59 -19.24 17.62
N PRO A 82 20.20 -18.47 18.53
CA PRO A 82 19.78 -17.11 18.82
C PRO A 82 19.69 -16.20 17.58
N ALA A 83 20.65 -16.35 16.65
CA ALA A 83 20.67 -15.61 15.39
C ALA A 83 19.49 -15.95 14.48
N GLN A 84 19.17 -17.25 14.33
CA GLN A 84 18.01 -17.69 13.55
C GLN A 84 16.69 -17.23 14.19
N ALA A 85 16.59 -17.29 15.52
CA ALA A 85 15.42 -16.80 16.24
C ALA A 85 15.22 -15.28 16.02
N ALA A 86 16.30 -14.49 16.04
CA ALA A 86 16.24 -13.07 15.72
C ALA A 86 15.81 -12.81 14.27
N ALA A 87 16.38 -13.52 13.30
CA ALA A 87 16.01 -13.41 11.89
C ALA A 87 14.51 -13.71 11.65
N LEU A 88 13.96 -14.74 12.30
CA LEU A 88 12.54 -15.08 12.20
C LEU A 88 11.62 -14.02 12.84
N ARG A 89 12.05 -13.37 13.93
CA ARG A 89 11.31 -12.24 14.54
C ARG A 89 11.28 -11.04 13.59
N GLU A 90 12.41 -10.73 12.97
CA GLU A 90 12.55 -9.65 11.99
C GLU A 90 11.72 -9.91 10.72
N GLU A 91 11.75 -11.13 10.18
CA GLU A 91 10.90 -11.52 9.05
C GLU A 91 9.42 -11.33 9.41
N ARG A 92 8.98 -11.80 10.58
CA ARG A 92 7.59 -11.62 11.04
C ARG A 92 7.23 -10.14 11.17
N ARG A 93 8.12 -9.31 11.71
CA ARG A 93 7.93 -7.86 11.83
C ARG A 93 7.69 -7.24 10.46
N LYS A 94 8.58 -7.49 9.49
CA LYS A 94 8.45 -7.01 8.10
C LYS A 94 7.15 -7.47 7.44
N GLN A 95 6.75 -8.72 7.65
CA GLN A 95 5.48 -9.23 7.10
C GLN A 95 4.26 -8.54 7.73
N LEU A 96 4.28 -8.28 9.04
CA LEU A 96 3.20 -7.57 9.72
C LEU A 96 3.12 -6.09 9.28
N GLU A 97 4.27 -5.42 9.14
CA GLU A 97 4.37 -4.06 8.61
C GLU A 97 3.83 -3.99 7.17
N LYS A 98 4.19 -4.94 6.31
CA LYS A 98 3.64 -5.05 4.95
C LYS A 98 2.12 -5.24 4.97
N ARG A 99 1.58 -6.09 5.85
CA ARG A 99 0.13 -6.27 5.99
C ARG A 99 -0.56 -5.00 6.47
N ARG A 100 0.03 -4.30 7.45
CA ARG A 100 -0.46 -3.01 7.96
C ARG A 100 -0.45 -1.94 6.87
N SER A 101 0.64 -1.82 6.10
CA SER A 101 0.74 -0.83 5.02
C SER A 101 -0.24 -1.11 3.89
N VAL A 102 -0.46 -2.37 3.53
CA VAL A 102 -1.49 -2.76 2.55
C VAL A 102 -2.90 -2.43 3.06
N LYS A 103 -3.20 -2.71 4.34
CA LYS A 103 -4.50 -2.36 4.93
C LYS A 103 -4.72 -0.84 4.95
N ALA A 104 -3.73 -0.07 5.40
CA ALA A 104 -3.78 1.38 5.40
C ALA A 104 -3.95 1.95 3.98
N LYS A 105 -3.24 1.40 2.98
CA LYS A 105 -3.42 1.80 1.58
C LYS A 105 -4.83 1.51 1.07
N ARG A 106 -5.41 0.35 1.40
CA ARG A 106 -6.79 0.02 1.03
C ARG A 106 -7.80 0.96 1.66
N GLU A 107 -7.62 1.29 2.93
CA GLU A 107 -8.44 2.27 3.63
C GLU A 107 -8.38 3.65 2.97
N LEU A 108 -7.17 4.14 2.66
CA LEU A 108 -7.01 5.42 1.96
C LEU A 108 -7.66 5.42 0.56
N ASN A 109 -7.58 4.29 -0.16
CA ASN A 109 -8.26 4.15 -1.45
C ASN A 109 -9.79 4.16 -1.30
N LEU A 110 -10.34 3.50 -0.28
CA LEU A 110 -11.77 3.50 0.01
C LEU A 110 -12.28 4.89 0.42
N LEU A 111 -11.45 5.66 1.14
CA LEU A 111 -11.73 7.06 1.49
C LEU A 111 -11.54 8.03 0.32
N GLY A 112 -11.24 7.52 -0.89
CA GLY A 112 -11.09 8.34 -2.09
C GLY A 112 -9.91 9.30 -2.03
N LYS A 113 -8.83 8.95 -1.32
CA LYS A 113 -7.66 9.83 -1.21
C LYS A 113 -7.10 10.20 -2.59
N PRO A 114 -6.95 11.50 -2.92
CA PRO A 114 -6.42 11.95 -4.21
C PRO A 114 -5.09 11.30 -4.57
N LYS A 115 -4.97 10.87 -5.84
CA LYS A 115 -3.69 10.38 -6.38
C LYS A 115 -2.71 11.55 -6.46
N ARG A 116 -1.44 11.27 -6.15
CA ARG A 116 -0.35 12.25 -6.20
C ARG A 116 -0.26 12.92 -7.58
N ALA A 117 0.18 14.18 -7.58
CA ALA A 117 0.51 14.90 -8.79
C ALA A 117 1.48 14.08 -9.67
N ARG A 118 1.19 13.98 -10.96
CA ARG A 118 2.02 13.32 -11.96
C ARG A 118 3.21 14.23 -12.31
N SER A 119 4.39 13.63 -12.44
CA SER A 119 5.54 14.34 -13.01
C SER A 119 5.44 14.40 -14.53
N GLY A 120 6.16 15.34 -15.17
CA GLY A 120 6.18 15.44 -16.64
C GLY A 120 6.62 14.13 -17.30
N PHE A 121 7.57 13.43 -16.69
CA PHE A 121 7.96 12.09 -17.14
C PHE A 121 6.82 11.07 -16.99
N ASN A 122 6.01 11.11 -15.93
CA ASN A 122 4.87 10.20 -15.82
C ASN A 122 3.79 10.45 -16.88
N ILE A 123 3.61 11.71 -17.29
CA ILE A 123 2.67 12.10 -18.34
C ILE A 123 3.20 11.62 -19.70
N PHE A 124 4.46 11.93 -20.02
CA PHE A 124 5.17 11.38 -21.18
C PHE A 124 5.09 9.85 -21.23
N LEU A 125 5.35 9.17 -20.11
CA LEU A 125 5.22 7.73 -20.03
C LEU A 125 3.79 7.28 -20.34
N SER A 126 2.75 7.88 -19.77
CA SER A 126 1.38 7.43 -20.02
C SER A 126 0.95 7.53 -21.48
N GLU A 127 1.46 8.52 -22.21
CA GLU A 127 1.17 8.71 -23.64
C GLU A 127 1.97 7.72 -24.50
N ASN A 128 3.27 7.57 -24.23
CA ASN A 128 4.19 6.84 -25.11
C ASN A 128 4.32 5.34 -24.75
N PHE A 129 3.74 4.88 -23.64
CA PHE A 129 3.88 3.48 -23.20
C PHE A 129 3.12 2.47 -24.06
N GLN A 130 1.97 2.86 -24.61
CA GLN A 130 1.21 1.98 -25.51
C GLN A 130 1.88 1.88 -26.89
N GLU A 131 2.38 3.00 -27.40
CA GLU A 131 3.01 3.13 -28.72
C GLU A 131 4.40 2.48 -28.80
N THR A 132 5.11 2.37 -27.68
CA THR A 132 6.43 1.75 -27.69
C THR A 132 6.35 0.24 -27.86
N GLU A 133 6.97 -0.25 -28.93
CA GLU A 133 7.18 -1.69 -29.14
C GLU A 133 8.23 -2.25 -28.18
N GLY A 134 7.97 -3.47 -27.69
CA GLY A 134 8.88 -4.18 -26.79
C GLY A 134 8.24 -5.44 -26.23
N ILE A 135 9.05 -6.50 -26.10
CA ILE A 135 8.64 -7.85 -25.67
C ILE A 135 8.22 -7.87 -24.18
N SER A 136 8.72 -6.93 -23.38
CA SER A 136 8.42 -6.82 -21.94
C SER A 136 8.16 -5.37 -21.51
N PRO A 137 7.18 -5.14 -20.60
CA PRO A 137 6.93 -3.83 -19.98
C PRO A 137 8.17 -3.15 -19.40
N VAL A 138 9.12 -3.93 -18.87
CA VAL A 138 10.36 -3.42 -18.28
C VAL A 138 11.29 -2.88 -19.38
N ALA A 139 11.37 -3.56 -20.52
CA ALA A 139 12.16 -3.11 -21.66
C ALA A 139 11.59 -1.83 -22.27
N LYS A 140 10.26 -1.73 -22.40
CA LYS A 140 9.57 -0.51 -22.86
C LYS A 140 9.89 0.67 -21.94
N LEU A 141 9.77 0.48 -20.62
CA LEU A 141 10.06 1.53 -19.64
C LEU A 141 11.51 2.02 -19.73
N LYS A 142 12.48 1.10 -19.90
CA LYS A 142 13.90 1.47 -20.07
C LYS A 142 14.11 2.31 -21.33
N LYS A 143 13.52 1.90 -22.46
CA LYS A 143 13.58 2.64 -23.74
C LYS A 143 13.01 4.05 -23.59
N LEU A 144 11.83 4.19 -22.98
CA LEU A 144 11.18 5.48 -22.74
C LEU A 144 11.98 6.38 -21.80
N PHE A 145 12.60 5.81 -20.76
CA PHE A 145 13.48 6.55 -19.88
C PHE A 145 14.69 7.11 -20.63
N ASP A 146 15.32 6.31 -21.48
CA ASP A 146 16.46 6.75 -22.31
C ASP A 146 16.04 7.82 -23.32
N THR A 147 14.86 7.67 -23.94
CA THR A 147 14.28 8.69 -24.83
C THR A 147 14.03 10.00 -24.09
N TRP A 148 13.36 9.96 -22.94
CA TRP A 148 13.15 11.14 -22.10
C TRP A 148 14.48 11.80 -21.71
N LYS A 149 15.52 11.03 -21.38
CA LYS A 149 16.83 11.59 -21.04
C LYS A 149 17.45 12.36 -22.21
N ARG A 150 17.31 11.85 -23.44
CA ARG A 150 17.82 12.48 -24.68
C ARG A 150 16.99 13.67 -25.18
N MET A 151 15.72 13.77 -24.80
CA MET A 151 14.86 14.87 -25.23
C MET A 151 15.40 16.23 -24.76
N SER A 152 15.30 17.23 -25.65
CA SER A 152 15.69 18.60 -25.35
C SER A 152 14.74 19.24 -24.32
N THR A 153 15.18 20.36 -23.74
CA THR A 153 14.36 21.13 -22.82
C THR A 153 13.05 21.60 -23.48
N SER A 154 13.09 22.01 -24.75
CA SER A 154 11.92 22.43 -25.52
C SER A 154 10.92 21.29 -25.72
N GLN A 155 11.39 20.09 -26.09
CA GLN A 155 10.54 18.91 -26.24
C GLN A 155 9.90 18.47 -24.91
N LYS A 156 10.55 18.74 -23.77
CA LYS A 156 10.01 18.45 -22.44
C LYS A 156 9.02 19.49 -21.93
N GLN A 157 9.04 20.72 -22.45
CA GLN A 157 8.21 21.82 -21.93
C GLN A 157 6.72 21.49 -21.86
N PRO A 158 6.08 20.90 -22.89
CA PRO A 158 4.65 20.58 -22.82
C PRO A 158 4.33 19.65 -21.64
N TYR A 159 5.14 18.63 -21.43
CA TYR A 159 5.00 17.69 -20.32
C TYR A 159 5.25 18.32 -18.95
N LEU A 160 6.19 19.25 -18.86
CA LEU A 160 6.47 19.99 -17.63
C LEU A 160 5.32 20.93 -17.27
N GLN A 161 4.72 21.59 -18.26
CA GLN A 161 3.55 22.44 -18.07
C GLN A 161 2.34 21.62 -17.60
N LEU A 162 2.04 20.49 -18.27
CA LEU A 162 0.97 19.58 -17.84
C LEU A 162 1.20 19.03 -16.43
N ALA A 163 2.46 18.83 -16.02
CA ALA A 163 2.77 18.42 -14.66
C ALA A 163 2.48 19.53 -13.63
N GLU A 164 2.66 20.79 -14.00
CA GLU A 164 2.32 21.93 -13.15
C GLU A 164 0.81 22.07 -12.98
N ASP A 165 0.05 21.88 -14.06
CA ASP A 165 -1.41 21.85 -14.00
C ASP A 165 -1.91 20.67 -13.13
N ASP A 166 -1.27 19.49 -13.23
CA ASP A 166 -1.63 18.33 -12.40
C ASP A 166 -1.24 18.52 -10.92
N LYS A 167 -0.24 19.36 -10.61
CA LYS A 167 0.03 19.79 -9.23
C LYS A 167 -1.11 20.65 -8.70
N VAL A 168 -1.61 21.62 -9.46
CA VAL A 168 -2.75 22.46 -9.06
C VAL A 168 -3.99 21.60 -8.80
N ARG A 169 -4.29 20.67 -9.71
CA ARG A 169 -5.35 19.65 -9.53
C ARG A 169 -5.18 18.90 -8.21
N TYR A 170 -4.00 18.32 -7.97
CA TYR A 170 -3.72 17.56 -6.75
C TYR A 170 -3.86 18.40 -5.49
N GLU A 171 -3.41 19.65 -5.50
CA GLU A 171 -3.53 20.55 -4.35
C GLU A 171 -4.98 20.86 -4.03
N ASN A 172 -5.81 21.15 -5.04
CA ASN A 172 -7.23 21.43 -4.85
C ASN A 172 -7.99 20.20 -4.33
N GLU A 173 -7.80 19.04 -4.98
CA GLU A 173 -8.41 17.79 -4.53
C GLU A 173 -8.00 17.43 -3.11
N MET A 174 -6.71 17.62 -2.75
CA MET A 174 -6.24 17.34 -1.41
C MET A 174 -6.83 18.29 -0.36
N LYS A 175 -7.01 19.57 -0.66
CA LYS A 175 -7.67 20.51 0.26
C LYS A 175 -9.10 20.06 0.57
N SER A 176 -9.87 19.75 -0.48
CA SER A 176 -11.24 19.25 -0.33
C SER A 176 -11.30 17.92 0.42
N TRP A 177 -10.38 17.00 0.12
CA TRP A 177 -10.30 15.71 0.80
C TRP A 177 -9.91 15.85 2.28
N GLU A 178 -8.93 16.70 2.60
CA GLU A 178 -8.51 16.96 3.98
C GLU A 178 -9.64 17.60 4.80
N ALA A 179 -10.38 18.56 4.23
CA ALA A 179 -11.56 19.13 4.86
C ALA A 179 -12.62 18.05 5.17
N LYS A 180 -12.90 17.17 4.21
CA LYS A 180 -13.80 16.02 4.41
C LYS A 180 -13.31 15.07 5.50
N MET A 181 -12.00 14.83 5.62
CA MET A 181 -11.47 13.96 6.67
C MET A 181 -11.63 14.59 8.07
N ILE A 182 -11.48 15.92 8.19
CA ILE A 182 -11.73 16.64 9.44
C ILE A 182 -13.20 16.53 9.84
N GLU A 183 -14.12 16.74 8.89
CA GLU A 183 -15.57 16.60 9.12
C GLU A 183 -15.94 15.19 9.60
N LEU A 184 -15.27 14.15 9.07
CA LEU A 184 -15.45 12.76 9.49
C LEU A 184 -14.68 12.39 10.78
N GLY A 185 -14.03 13.35 11.46
CA GLY A 185 -13.26 13.12 12.69
C GLY A 185 -11.95 12.33 12.48
N ARG A 186 -11.46 12.23 11.24
CA ARG A 186 -10.25 11.50 10.83
C ARG A 186 -9.06 12.43 10.59
N GLU A 187 -8.82 13.30 11.57
CA GLU A 187 -7.70 14.26 11.54
C GLU A 187 -6.33 13.56 11.48
N ASP A 188 -6.24 12.30 11.92
CA ASP A 188 -5.06 11.45 11.83
C ASP A 188 -4.54 11.29 10.38
N LEU A 189 -5.41 11.49 9.39
CA LEU A 189 -5.10 11.31 7.97
C LEU A 189 -4.70 12.59 7.24
N VAL A 190 -4.83 13.76 7.88
CA VAL A 190 -4.52 15.08 7.33
C VAL A 190 -3.01 15.31 7.35
N ARG A 191 -2.45 15.93 6.29
CA ARG A 191 -1.00 16.21 6.26
C ARG A 191 -0.65 17.27 7.31
N SER A 192 0.34 16.99 8.15
CA SER A 192 0.83 17.99 9.10
C SER A 192 1.50 19.16 8.38
N ASN A 193 1.30 20.38 8.87
CA ASN A 193 1.82 21.60 8.23
C ASN A 193 3.37 21.61 8.13
N LYS A 194 4.06 20.88 9.03
CA LYS A 194 5.51 20.63 8.98
C LYS A 194 5.97 19.90 7.70
N GLN A 195 5.12 19.11 7.04
CA GLN A 195 5.44 18.43 5.78
C GLN A 195 5.35 19.35 4.54
N ARG A 196 4.51 20.41 4.57
CA ARG A 196 4.44 21.41 3.48
C ARG A 196 5.72 22.25 3.41
N LEU A 197 6.29 22.59 4.57
CA LEU A 197 7.48 23.44 4.65
C LEU A 197 8.77 22.73 4.16
N LYS A 198 8.86 21.39 4.27
CA LYS A 198 10.02 20.63 3.78
C LYS A 198 10.07 20.43 2.25
N LYS A 199 8.99 20.73 1.52
CA LYS A 199 8.87 20.45 0.07
C LYS A 199 8.95 21.66 -0.85
N LYS A 200 9.11 22.89 -0.34
CA LYS A 200 9.38 24.03 -1.20
C LYS A 200 10.79 23.88 -1.80
N PRO A 201 10.96 23.83 -3.13
CA PRO A 201 12.29 23.88 -3.74
C PRO A 201 12.89 25.25 -3.45
N ALA A 202 14.19 25.30 -3.13
CA ALA A 202 14.94 26.53 -2.85
C ALA A 202 14.97 27.53 -4.04
N GLU A 203 14.45 27.14 -5.20
CA GLU A 203 14.41 27.94 -6.43
C GLU A 203 13.35 29.06 -6.38
N SER A 204 12.20 28.83 -5.72
CA SER A 204 11.17 29.88 -5.57
C SER A 204 11.56 30.97 -4.56
N ALA A 205 12.57 30.72 -3.71
CA ALA A 205 13.08 31.72 -2.78
C ALA A 205 14.06 32.70 -3.46
N LYS A 206 14.89 32.21 -4.40
CA LYS A 206 15.83 33.07 -5.14
C LYS A 206 15.14 34.04 -6.10
N GLN A 207 14.03 33.64 -6.73
CA GLN A 207 13.25 34.55 -7.60
C GLN A 207 12.48 35.63 -6.80
N ALA A 208 12.12 35.34 -5.55
CA ALA A 208 11.45 36.31 -4.68
C ALA A 208 12.43 37.37 -4.11
N GLU A 209 13.70 37.01 -3.89
CA GLU A 209 14.73 37.97 -3.48
C GLU A 209 15.21 38.87 -4.62
N THR A 210 15.37 38.34 -5.84
CA THR A 210 15.76 39.16 -7.00
C THR A 210 14.66 40.15 -7.40
N ALA A 211 13.38 39.78 -7.25
CA ALA A 211 12.26 40.69 -7.47
C ALA A 211 12.17 41.80 -6.40
N LYS A 212 12.56 41.53 -5.15
CA LYS A 212 12.60 42.54 -4.07
C LYS A 212 13.80 43.49 -4.16
N ALA A 213 14.93 43.04 -4.71
CA ALA A 213 16.09 43.89 -4.96
C ALA A 213 15.85 44.86 -6.12
N SER A 214 15.14 44.41 -7.17
CA SER A 214 14.78 45.24 -8.33
C SER A 214 13.81 46.38 -7.97
N SER A 215 12.83 46.16 -7.07
CA SER A 215 11.89 47.22 -6.68
C SER A 215 12.49 48.29 -5.75
N ARG A 216 13.58 47.98 -5.04
CA ARG A 216 14.28 48.95 -4.16
C ARG A 216 15.17 49.91 -4.95
N GLY A 217 15.68 49.50 -6.12
CA GLY A 217 16.49 50.36 -7.00
C GLY A 217 15.68 51.46 -7.69
N ASN A 218 14.42 51.19 -8.07
CA ASN A 218 13.59 52.17 -8.76
C ASN A 218 12.99 53.26 -7.85
N LYS A 219 12.84 53.00 -6.54
CA LYS A 219 12.41 54.03 -5.58
C LYS A 219 13.49 55.06 -5.25
N ALA A 220 14.77 54.73 -5.45
CA ALA A 220 15.88 55.66 -5.18
C ALA A 220 16.15 56.64 -6.34
N LYS A 221 15.76 56.31 -7.58
CA LYS A 221 15.94 57.20 -8.75
C LYS A 221 14.82 58.23 -8.92
N LEU A 222 13.63 57.98 -8.39
CA LEU A 222 12.49 58.92 -8.52
C LEU A 222 12.50 60.06 -7.50
N LYS A 223 13.38 60.03 -6.49
CA LYS A 223 13.46 61.05 -5.44
C LYS A 223 14.59 62.08 -5.64
N LYS A 224 15.27 62.05 -6.79
CA LYS A 224 16.42 62.92 -7.09
C LYS A 224 16.19 63.85 -8.29
N SER A 225 14.94 64.02 -8.69
CA SER A 225 14.52 64.86 -9.83
C SER A 225 13.46 65.91 -9.45
N GLU A 226 13.28 66.17 -8.15
CA GLU A 226 12.50 67.29 -7.62
C GLU A 226 13.35 68.01 -6.56
N GLU A 227 14.39 68.71 -7.03
CA GLU A 227 14.99 69.88 -6.39
C GLU A 227 15.80 70.67 -7.43
#